data_AF-A0A871BGW6-F1
#
_entry.id   AF-A0A871BGW6-F1
#
_cell.length_a   1.000
_cell.length_b   1.000
_cell.length_c   1.000
_cell.angle_alpha   90.00
_cell.angle_beta   90.00
_cell.angle_gamma   90.00
#
_symmetry.space_group_name_H-M   'P 1'
#
loop_
_entity.id
_entity.type
_entity.pdbx_description
1 polymer ?
#
loop_
_entity_poly.entity_id
_entity_poly.type
_entity_poly.pdbx_seq_one_letter_code
_entity_poly.pdbx_strand_id
1 'polypeptide(L)'
;MKLSRALVVLLVVLVAVPSPAMAGIVGEPNLQAYAPSNKLVPGQETSLNVVVTNYGGDSEYRKFSSSESSGTLSDQQRSALEAQVKSTRNVRLTLESGEAPVEVNTATLPVGDIPHATQRDASFSVSVKENATPGTYEMTLVAKYEHDSSVRDDGDVKNEEEKTEEIPVTVVVEQAPRFEVVSVNTTAQVGGSGTTTVTMRNVGSLPAFDSSVTATSQNPSITFGQSASATRYAGSWGVNETRRLEYETSVASSAAVQQYALSLGVSYEDEDGVAKQSKNIATGVRPVAEQEFSIDAEQSTLRVGRETTVSGTLTNDGPQTARDAVLTISSKSPNTNIKETEYALGTLDVGESSDFSFSVEVTDSADAGQRQLSYTVEYRNSEGDTQQSKALLMNAEVKPKQNLFGVTTKNGSIEAGGSQTVTLVVTNNGDETYRNIDAKAFADSPLTLNDDTAFIQELEPGESTEIPLELSVGSSANPKAYSFDIDFQYENEDGERKLSDQYPVAIDVTESSGGGGLSTPLVGGLIVVGLGVVGFLWYRR
;
A
#
# COMPACT_ATOMS: atom_id res chain seq x y z
N MET A 1 -99.31 0.94 96.52
CA MET A 1 -98.84 0.30 97.77
C MET A 1 -97.46 -0.30 97.54
N LYS A 2 -96.47 0.18 98.31
CA LYS A 2 -95.21 -0.45 98.76
C LYS A 2 -94.41 -1.39 97.82
N LEU A 3 -93.25 -0.88 97.37
CA LEU A 3 -91.88 -1.46 97.40
C LEU A 3 -91.73 -2.98 97.57
N SER A 4 -91.00 -3.68 96.67
CA SER A 4 -89.54 -3.90 96.77
C SER A 4 -89.03 -4.89 95.70
N ARG A 5 -87.74 -4.75 95.35
CA ARG A 5 -86.99 -5.30 94.20
C ARG A 5 -86.54 -6.77 94.35
N ALA A 6 -86.31 -7.43 93.20
CA ALA A 6 -85.27 -8.45 92.96
C ALA A 6 -85.00 -8.49 91.43
N LEU A 7 -83.97 -7.82 90.90
CA LEU A 7 -82.60 -8.31 90.65
C LEU A 7 -82.53 -9.76 90.14
N VAL A 8 -82.36 -9.93 88.82
CA VAL A 8 -81.78 -11.14 88.21
C VAL A 8 -80.63 -10.68 87.31
N VAL A 9 -79.45 -11.23 87.61
CA VAL A 9 -78.15 -10.94 87.03
C VAL A 9 -77.97 -11.76 85.75
N LEU A 10 -77.58 -11.09 84.67
CA LEU A 10 -77.19 -11.69 83.40
C LEU A 10 -75.70 -12.08 83.46
N LEU A 11 -75.41 -13.39 83.48
CA LEU A 11 -74.05 -13.93 83.47
C LEU A 11 -73.55 -13.99 82.02
N VAL A 12 -72.74 -13.02 81.61
CA VAL A 12 -71.97 -13.08 80.35
C VAL A 12 -70.66 -13.79 80.65
N VAL A 13 -70.53 -15.03 80.21
CA VAL A 13 -69.26 -15.78 80.26
C VAL A 13 -68.40 -15.31 79.08
N LEU A 14 -67.51 -14.37 79.36
CA LEU A 14 -66.44 -13.97 78.46
C LEU A 14 -65.35 -15.05 78.56
N VAL A 15 -65.31 -15.98 77.59
CA VAL A 15 -64.16 -16.89 77.44
C VAL A 15 -63.03 -16.05 76.83
N ALA A 16 -62.27 -15.38 77.70
CA ALA A 16 -60.94 -14.92 77.33
C ALA A 16 -60.07 -16.17 77.22
N VAL A 17 -59.82 -16.64 76.00
CA VAL A 17 -58.70 -17.56 75.75
C VAL A 17 -57.45 -16.73 76.04
N PRO A 18 -56.67 -17.03 77.10
CA PRO A 18 -55.39 -16.36 77.28
C PRO A 18 -54.51 -16.83 76.12
N SER A 19 -54.34 -15.97 75.10
CA SER A 19 -53.18 -16.09 74.22
C SER A 19 -51.96 -15.92 75.13
N PRO A 20 -51.06 -16.91 75.27
CA PRO A 20 -49.87 -16.72 76.08
C PRO A 20 -49.07 -15.59 75.43
N ALA A 21 -49.01 -14.45 76.12
CA ALA A 21 -48.06 -13.40 75.80
C ALA A 21 -46.68 -13.95 76.19
N MET A 22 -45.89 -14.33 75.21
CA MET A 22 -44.58 -14.95 75.38
C MET A 22 -43.49 -13.98 74.94
N ALA A 23 -42.43 -13.93 75.75
CA ALA A 23 -41.18 -13.27 75.42
C ALA A 23 -40.47 -14.01 74.26
N GLY A 24 -39.37 -13.45 73.77
CA GLY A 24 -38.64 -14.03 72.65
C GLY A 24 -37.26 -13.43 72.44
N ILE A 25 -36.62 -13.84 71.35
CA ILE A 25 -35.27 -13.42 70.98
C ILE A 25 -35.37 -12.37 69.87
N VAL A 26 -34.64 -11.28 70.07
CA VAL A 26 -34.39 -10.23 69.06
C VAL A 26 -32.94 -10.35 68.65
N GLY A 27 -32.63 -10.21 67.37
CA GLY A 27 -31.25 -10.21 66.89
C GLY A 27 -31.15 -9.66 65.48
N GLU A 28 -29.92 -9.42 65.07
CA GLU A 28 -29.62 -8.96 63.72
C GLU A 28 -28.51 -9.79 63.07
N PRO A 29 -28.54 -9.98 61.75
CA PRO A 29 -27.41 -10.46 61.00
C PRO A 29 -26.25 -9.44 60.99
N ASN A 30 -25.04 -9.93 60.74
CA ASN A 30 -23.83 -9.11 60.58
C ASN A 30 -23.08 -9.64 59.36
N LEU A 31 -23.30 -9.00 58.21
CA LEU A 31 -22.68 -9.38 56.96
C LEU A 31 -21.35 -8.63 56.79
N GLN A 32 -20.30 -9.36 56.50
CA GLN A 32 -19.02 -8.80 56.09
C GLN A 32 -18.59 -9.41 54.77
N ALA A 33 -17.86 -8.64 53.98
CA ALA A 33 -17.40 -9.06 52.67
C ALA A 33 -15.93 -8.71 52.47
N TYR A 34 -15.22 -9.58 51.76
CA TYR A 34 -13.86 -9.29 51.32
C TYR A 34 -13.59 -9.98 49.99
N ALA A 35 -12.66 -9.43 49.20
CA ALA A 35 -12.20 -10.02 47.95
C ALA A 35 -10.85 -10.72 48.19
N PRO A 36 -10.77 -12.07 48.11
CA PRO A 36 -9.51 -12.80 48.31
C PRO A 36 -8.46 -12.45 47.25
N SER A 37 -8.90 -12.19 46.02
CA SER A 37 -8.06 -11.73 44.91
C SER A 37 -8.53 -10.35 44.47
N ASN A 38 -7.97 -9.31 45.08
CA ASN A 38 -8.44 -7.94 44.92
C ASN A 38 -7.57 -7.07 44.00
N LYS A 39 -6.58 -7.68 43.33
CA LYS A 39 -5.67 -7.02 42.39
C LYS A 39 -6.31 -6.93 41.00
N LEU A 40 -6.38 -5.72 40.47
CA LEU A 40 -7.02 -5.39 39.21
C LEU A 40 -6.02 -4.73 38.25
N VAL A 41 -6.01 -5.15 36.99
CA VAL A 41 -5.08 -4.62 35.97
C VAL A 41 -5.81 -3.63 35.06
N PRO A 42 -5.30 -2.40 34.84
CA PRO A 42 -5.91 -1.43 33.96
C PRO A 42 -6.27 -1.96 32.55
N GLY A 43 -7.45 -1.57 32.08
CA GLY A 43 -8.00 -1.96 30.78
C GLY A 43 -8.43 -3.42 30.66
N GLN A 44 -8.31 -4.25 31.70
CA GLN A 44 -8.73 -5.65 31.67
C GLN A 44 -10.14 -5.81 32.23
N GLU A 45 -10.89 -6.74 31.64
CA GLU A 45 -12.10 -7.30 32.26
C GLU A 45 -11.70 -8.52 33.08
N THR A 46 -12.13 -8.58 34.33
CA THR A 46 -11.81 -9.68 35.26
C THR A 46 -13.01 -10.04 36.13
N SER A 47 -13.00 -11.26 36.65
CA SER A 47 -14.02 -11.75 37.57
C SER A 47 -13.56 -11.54 39.01
N LEU A 48 -14.11 -10.53 39.69
CA LEU A 48 -13.87 -10.25 41.09
C LEU A 48 -14.74 -11.18 41.96
N ASN A 49 -14.10 -12.12 42.65
CA ASN A 49 -14.75 -12.97 43.62
C ASN A 49 -14.78 -12.28 44.99
N VAL A 50 -15.98 -12.13 45.56
CA VAL A 50 -16.24 -11.55 46.87
C VAL A 50 -16.84 -12.62 47.77
N VAL A 51 -16.19 -12.88 48.90
CA VAL A 51 -16.67 -13.81 49.93
C VAL A 51 -17.50 -13.00 50.91
N VAL A 52 -18.76 -13.38 51.09
CA VAL A 52 -19.69 -12.76 52.04
C VAL A 52 -19.92 -13.72 53.20
N THR A 53 -19.57 -13.29 54.40
CA THR A 53 -19.69 -14.06 55.65
C THR A 53 -20.72 -13.43 56.55
N ASN A 54 -21.63 -14.24 57.09
CA ASN A 54 -22.55 -13.81 58.13
C ASN A 54 -22.00 -14.22 59.51
N TYR A 55 -21.43 -13.27 60.25
CA TYR A 55 -20.90 -13.52 61.59
C TYR A 55 -21.98 -13.62 62.67
N GLY A 56 -23.21 -13.18 62.37
CA GLY A 56 -24.26 -12.96 63.36
C GLY A 56 -23.97 -11.76 64.25
N GLY A 57 -24.94 -10.86 64.35
CA GLY A 57 -24.89 -9.74 65.27
C GLY A 57 -25.27 -10.14 66.69
N ASP A 58 -25.44 -9.11 67.51
CA ASP A 58 -25.90 -9.28 68.89
C ASP A 58 -27.34 -9.79 68.91
N SER A 59 -27.63 -10.64 69.89
CA SER A 59 -28.98 -11.14 70.16
C SER A 59 -29.33 -10.94 71.62
N GLU A 60 -30.56 -10.53 71.89
CA GLU A 60 -31.06 -10.25 73.23
C GLU A 60 -32.41 -10.92 73.45
N TYR A 61 -32.59 -11.50 74.63
CA TYR A 61 -33.89 -11.99 75.06
C TYR A 61 -34.75 -10.84 75.58
N ARG A 62 -35.90 -10.58 74.94
CA ARG A 62 -36.79 -9.47 75.31
C ARG A 62 -38.19 -9.93 75.66
N LYS A 63 -38.74 -9.29 76.69
CA LYS A 63 -40.18 -9.29 76.95
C LYS A 63 -40.84 -8.21 76.11
N PHE A 64 -41.86 -8.58 75.37
CA PHE A 64 -42.64 -7.70 74.50
C PHE A 64 -43.86 -7.09 75.20
N SER A 65 -44.20 -7.54 76.42
CA SER A 65 -45.24 -6.96 77.26
C SER A 65 -44.94 -7.12 78.77
N SER A 66 -45.43 -6.17 79.57
CA SER A 66 -45.31 -6.16 81.04
C SER A 66 -46.02 -7.34 81.74
N SER A 67 -46.90 -8.05 81.04
CA SER A 67 -47.63 -9.23 81.54
C SER A 67 -46.91 -10.56 81.27
N GLU A 68 -45.71 -10.54 80.67
CA GLU A 68 -45.02 -11.74 80.20
C GLU A 68 -44.12 -12.39 81.26
N SER A 69 -44.21 -13.71 81.36
CA SER A 69 -43.29 -14.53 82.16
C SER A 69 -42.03 -14.80 81.34
N SER A 70 -40.84 -14.68 81.95
CA SER A 70 -39.63 -15.15 81.27
C SER A 70 -39.74 -16.67 81.10
N GLY A 71 -39.73 -17.18 79.87
CA GLY A 71 -39.70 -18.61 79.61
C GLY A 71 -38.38 -19.23 80.09
N THR A 72 -38.42 -20.47 80.57
CA THR A 72 -37.22 -21.29 80.75
C THR A 72 -36.93 -22.02 79.44
N LEU A 73 -36.38 -21.32 78.46
CA LEU A 73 -35.84 -21.96 77.26
C LEU A 73 -34.68 -22.88 77.65
N SER A 74 -34.63 -24.10 77.11
CA SER A 74 -33.41 -24.89 77.16
C SER A 74 -32.31 -24.21 76.32
N ASP A 75 -31.05 -24.45 76.65
CA ASP A 75 -29.92 -23.87 75.91
C ASP A 75 -29.99 -24.21 74.41
N GLN A 76 -30.41 -25.43 74.07
CA GLN A 76 -30.56 -25.88 72.68
C GLN A 76 -31.65 -25.11 71.93
N GLN A 77 -32.80 -24.86 72.57
CA GLN A 77 -33.89 -24.09 71.97
C GLN A 77 -33.50 -22.61 71.81
N ARG A 78 -32.83 -22.04 72.82
CA ARG A 78 -32.33 -20.66 72.75
C ARG A 78 -31.35 -20.51 71.58
N SER A 79 -30.36 -21.40 71.45
CA SER A 79 -29.38 -21.32 70.36
C SER A 79 -30.01 -21.50 68.98
N ALA A 80 -31.07 -22.30 68.84
CA ALA A 80 -31.78 -22.44 67.57
C ALA A 80 -32.51 -21.15 67.17
N LEU A 81 -33.20 -20.51 68.12
CA LEU A 81 -33.89 -19.23 67.91
C LEU A 81 -32.88 -18.08 67.68
N GLU A 82 -31.75 -18.08 68.38
CA GLU A 82 -30.65 -17.14 68.13
C GLU A 82 -30.04 -17.31 66.72
N ALA A 83 -29.84 -18.55 66.28
CA ALA A 83 -29.36 -18.82 64.92
C ALA A 83 -30.36 -18.36 63.86
N GLN A 84 -31.66 -18.47 64.13
CA GLN A 84 -32.71 -18.02 63.22
C GLN A 84 -32.71 -16.50 63.03
N VAL A 85 -32.70 -15.71 64.11
CA VAL A 85 -32.68 -14.23 64.03
C VAL A 85 -31.37 -13.66 63.47
N LYS A 86 -30.27 -14.41 63.59
CA LYS A 86 -28.96 -14.05 63.03
C LYS A 86 -28.77 -14.48 61.58
N SER A 87 -29.65 -15.31 61.03
CA SER A 87 -29.54 -15.81 59.66
C SER A 87 -30.19 -14.84 58.67
N THR A 88 -29.63 -14.75 57.47
CA THR A 88 -30.20 -13.96 56.38
C THR A 88 -30.88 -14.87 55.36
N ARG A 89 -31.96 -14.38 54.76
CA ARG A 89 -32.71 -15.04 53.69
C ARG A 89 -32.76 -14.16 52.44
N ASN A 90 -32.93 -14.81 51.29
CA ASN A 90 -33.13 -14.13 49.99
C ASN A 90 -32.07 -13.03 49.73
N VAL A 91 -30.81 -13.30 50.05
CA VAL A 91 -29.73 -12.31 49.91
C VAL A 91 -29.49 -12.02 48.44
N ARG A 92 -29.51 -10.73 48.10
CA ARG A 92 -29.24 -10.17 46.78
C ARG A 92 -28.12 -9.15 46.90
N LEU A 93 -27.07 -9.35 46.12
CA LEU A 93 -25.88 -8.53 46.17
C LEU A 93 -25.77 -7.68 44.91
N THR A 94 -25.49 -6.40 45.08
CA THR A 94 -25.14 -5.50 43.97
C THR A 94 -23.81 -4.85 44.31
N LEU A 95 -22.84 -4.92 43.41
CA LEU A 95 -21.53 -4.30 43.61
C LEU A 95 -21.51 -2.96 42.88
N GLU A 96 -21.20 -1.89 43.62
CA GLU A 96 -21.10 -0.54 43.10
C GLU A 96 -19.63 -0.09 43.13
N SER A 97 -19.18 0.54 42.06
CA SER A 97 -17.77 0.91 41.90
C SER A 97 -17.32 2.09 42.77
N GLY A 98 -18.23 2.97 43.19
CA GLY A 98 -17.88 4.19 43.92
C GLY A 98 -16.88 5.04 43.14
N GLU A 99 -15.76 5.40 43.77
CA GLU A 99 -14.65 6.15 43.15
C GLU A 99 -13.64 5.25 42.40
N ALA A 100 -13.80 3.92 42.47
CA ALA A 100 -12.91 3.01 41.78
C ALA A 100 -13.00 3.23 40.25
N PRO A 101 -11.87 3.27 39.52
CA PRO A 101 -11.86 3.46 38.07
C PRO A 101 -12.22 2.16 37.34
N VAL A 102 -13.35 1.56 37.72
CA VAL A 102 -13.87 0.29 37.20
C VAL A 102 -15.34 0.43 36.86
N GLU A 103 -15.79 -0.38 35.92
CA GLU A 103 -17.19 -0.58 35.57
C GLU A 103 -17.60 -1.98 36.01
N VAL A 104 -18.72 -2.10 36.74
CA VAL A 104 -19.26 -3.39 37.16
C VAL A 104 -20.27 -3.85 36.12
N ASN A 105 -19.96 -4.93 35.41
CA ASN A 105 -20.79 -5.47 34.33
C ASN A 105 -21.88 -6.42 34.85
N THR A 106 -21.74 -6.89 36.09
CA THR A 106 -22.69 -7.79 36.74
C THR A 106 -23.81 -6.99 37.42
N ALA A 107 -25.05 -7.28 37.04
CA ALA A 107 -26.24 -6.76 37.71
C ALA A 107 -26.42 -7.40 39.11
N THR A 108 -27.56 -7.18 39.76
CA THR A 108 -27.86 -7.78 41.05
C THR A 108 -27.80 -9.32 41.02
N LEU A 109 -26.96 -9.89 41.86
CA LEU A 109 -26.71 -11.33 41.98
C LEU A 109 -27.49 -11.92 43.19
N PRO A 110 -28.47 -12.81 42.97
CA PRO A 110 -29.09 -13.55 44.07
C PRO A 110 -28.15 -14.67 44.55
N VAL A 111 -27.79 -14.66 45.83
CA VAL A 111 -26.93 -15.68 46.47
C VAL A 111 -27.69 -16.60 47.42
N GLY A 112 -28.99 -16.37 47.59
CA GLY A 112 -29.87 -17.17 48.43
C GLY A 112 -29.65 -16.89 49.92
N ASP A 113 -29.84 -17.90 50.76
CA ASP A 113 -29.74 -17.74 52.21
C ASP A 113 -28.28 -17.85 52.68
N ILE A 114 -27.91 -16.98 53.63
CA ILE A 114 -26.62 -17.02 54.34
C ILE A 114 -26.91 -17.21 55.83
N PRO A 115 -26.97 -18.48 56.29
CA PRO A 115 -27.13 -18.79 57.70
C PRO A 115 -26.05 -18.17 58.58
N HIS A 116 -26.35 -18.01 59.87
CA HIS A 116 -25.36 -17.62 60.86
C HIS A 116 -24.11 -18.51 60.83
N ALA A 117 -22.94 -17.88 60.95
CA ALA A 117 -21.62 -18.53 60.94
C ALA A 117 -21.31 -19.30 59.65
N THR A 118 -21.85 -18.84 58.52
CA THR A 118 -21.55 -19.39 57.18
C THR A 118 -21.12 -18.29 56.21
N GLN A 119 -20.59 -18.70 55.06
CA GLN A 119 -20.15 -17.81 53.99
C GLN A 119 -20.70 -18.25 52.63
N ARG A 120 -20.79 -17.30 51.70
CA ARG A 120 -21.11 -17.52 50.29
C ARG A 120 -20.15 -16.74 49.39
N ASP A 121 -19.85 -17.32 48.25
CA ASP A 121 -19.03 -16.65 47.22
C ASP A 121 -19.94 -15.97 46.20
N ALA A 122 -19.60 -14.74 45.83
CA ALA A 122 -20.28 -13.93 44.84
C ALA A 122 -19.26 -13.48 43.79
N SER A 123 -19.55 -13.70 42.50
CA SER A 123 -18.63 -13.41 41.41
C SER A 123 -19.17 -12.27 40.56
N PHE A 124 -18.41 -11.18 40.43
CA PHE A 124 -18.76 -9.99 39.66
C PHE A 124 -17.77 -9.79 38.51
N SER A 125 -18.26 -9.67 37.27
CA SER A 125 -17.45 -9.18 36.14
C SER A 125 -17.24 -7.68 36.30
N VAL A 126 -15.98 -7.26 36.28
CA VAL A 126 -15.55 -5.86 36.38
C VAL A 126 -14.57 -5.51 35.27
N SER A 127 -14.78 -4.38 34.60
CA SER A 127 -13.90 -3.82 33.58
C SER A 127 -13.12 -2.64 34.17
N VAL A 128 -11.80 -2.74 34.24
CA VAL A 128 -10.95 -1.64 34.74
C VAL A 128 -10.72 -0.64 33.61
N LYS A 129 -10.90 0.66 33.86
CA LYS A 129 -10.62 1.71 32.87
C LYS A 129 -9.16 1.64 32.41
N GLU A 130 -8.91 1.87 31.13
CA GLU A 130 -7.56 1.74 30.54
C GLU A 130 -6.56 2.72 31.14
N ASN A 131 -7.00 3.94 31.44
CA ASN A 131 -6.23 5.01 32.09
C ASN A 131 -6.44 5.07 33.61
N ALA A 132 -6.94 3.99 34.23
CA ALA A 132 -7.11 3.91 35.68
C ALA A 132 -5.82 4.32 36.41
N THR A 133 -5.96 5.20 37.40
CA THR A 133 -4.86 5.55 38.30
C THR A 133 -4.61 4.36 39.22
N PRO A 134 -3.35 3.91 39.37
CA PRO A 134 -3.03 2.86 40.33
C PRO A 134 -3.27 3.33 41.75
N GLY A 135 -3.74 2.42 42.61
CA GLY A 135 -4.08 2.75 43.98
C GLY A 135 -5.06 1.76 44.59
N THR A 136 -5.34 1.98 45.87
CA THR A 136 -6.35 1.22 46.61
C THR A 136 -7.67 1.98 46.55
N TYR A 137 -8.74 1.28 46.20
CA TYR A 137 -10.08 1.81 46.08
C TYR A 137 -11.05 0.99 46.92
N GLU A 138 -12.09 1.64 47.42
CA GLU A 138 -13.19 0.99 48.13
C GLU A 138 -14.41 0.97 47.20
N MET A 139 -14.88 -0.24 46.91
CA MET A 139 -16.16 -0.49 46.24
C MET A 139 -17.22 -0.79 47.30
N THR A 140 -18.49 -0.54 46.99
CA THR A 140 -19.59 -0.79 47.93
C THR A 140 -20.39 -2.01 47.48
N LEU A 141 -20.41 -3.05 48.30
CA LEU A 141 -21.30 -4.19 48.12
C LEU A 141 -22.61 -3.91 48.85
N VAL A 142 -23.67 -3.63 48.09
CA VAL A 142 -25.02 -3.43 48.60
C VAL A 142 -25.70 -4.80 48.74
N ALA A 143 -25.85 -5.27 49.98
CA ALA A 143 -26.56 -6.49 50.32
C ALA A 143 -28.00 -6.17 50.73
N LYS A 144 -28.97 -6.67 49.97
CA LYS A 144 -30.40 -6.65 50.33
C LYS A 144 -30.82 -8.03 50.78
N TYR A 145 -31.39 -8.14 51.97
CA TYR A 145 -31.79 -9.41 52.55
C TYR A 145 -33.01 -9.27 53.44
N GLU A 146 -33.67 -10.41 53.66
CA GLU A 146 -34.76 -10.56 54.62
C GLU A 146 -34.23 -11.28 55.87
N HIS A 147 -34.67 -10.89 57.06
CA HIS A 147 -34.38 -11.64 58.29
C HIS A 147 -35.51 -11.53 59.32
N ASP A 148 -35.55 -12.50 60.23
CA ASP A 148 -36.46 -12.47 61.38
C ASP A 148 -35.85 -11.56 62.45
N SER A 149 -36.34 -10.33 62.59
CA SER A 149 -35.82 -9.39 63.60
C SER A 149 -36.26 -9.78 65.02
N SER A 150 -37.37 -10.52 65.14
CA SER A 150 -37.79 -11.10 66.42
C SER A 150 -38.59 -12.40 66.27
N VAL A 151 -38.26 -13.40 67.09
CA VAL A 151 -38.92 -14.71 67.14
C VAL A 151 -39.33 -15.01 68.59
N ARG A 152 -40.55 -15.53 68.78
CA ARG A 152 -41.08 -15.90 70.11
C ARG A 152 -40.50 -17.22 70.61
N ASP A 153 -40.67 -17.50 71.90
CA ASP A 153 -40.22 -18.74 72.54
C ASP A 153 -40.80 -20.03 71.92
N ASP A 154 -41.93 -19.95 71.22
CA ASP A 154 -42.56 -21.06 70.49
C ASP A 154 -42.08 -21.19 69.03
N GLY A 155 -41.14 -20.34 68.60
CA GLY A 155 -40.61 -20.31 67.23
C GLY A 155 -41.43 -19.49 66.25
N ASP A 156 -42.52 -18.85 66.70
CA ASP A 156 -43.34 -18.00 65.85
C ASP A 156 -42.61 -16.70 65.50
N VAL A 157 -42.44 -16.43 64.21
CA VAL A 157 -41.81 -15.20 63.71
C VAL A 157 -42.77 -14.04 63.98
N LYS A 158 -42.31 -13.09 64.78
CA LYS A 158 -43.13 -11.93 65.14
C LYS A 158 -42.97 -10.80 64.14
N ASN A 159 -41.73 -10.51 63.75
CA ASN A 159 -41.39 -9.47 62.79
C ASN A 159 -40.37 -10.02 61.81
N GLU A 160 -40.64 -9.83 60.52
CA GLU A 160 -39.72 -10.02 59.41
C GLU A 160 -39.39 -8.65 58.83
N GLU A 161 -38.11 -8.40 58.57
CA GLU A 161 -37.62 -7.12 58.07
C GLU A 161 -36.77 -7.32 56.81
N GLU A 162 -36.98 -6.45 55.81
CA GLU A 162 -36.06 -6.28 54.69
C GLU A 162 -35.03 -5.22 55.05
N LYS A 163 -33.74 -5.58 55.00
CA LYS A 163 -32.63 -4.70 55.33
C LYS A 163 -31.71 -4.54 54.12
N THR A 164 -31.24 -3.31 53.91
CA THR A 164 -30.17 -3.00 52.95
C THR A 164 -28.95 -2.63 53.76
N GLU A 165 -27.84 -3.31 53.50
CA GLU A 165 -26.56 -3.14 54.18
C GLU A 165 -25.47 -2.85 53.15
N GLU A 166 -24.67 -1.82 53.39
CA GLU A 166 -23.57 -1.41 52.53
C GLU A 166 -22.25 -1.90 53.15
N ILE A 167 -21.54 -2.76 52.42
CA ILE A 167 -20.33 -3.40 52.92
C ILE A 167 -19.15 -2.98 52.03
N PRO A 168 -18.09 -2.36 52.59
CA PRO A 168 -16.94 -1.95 51.81
C PRO A 168 -16.13 -3.16 51.33
N VAL A 169 -15.75 -3.16 50.05
CA VAL A 169 -14.89 -4.16 49.42
C VAL A 169 -13.67 -3.45 48.84
N THR A 170 -12.51 -3.70 49.43
CA THR A 170 -11.26 -3.07 49.00
C THR A 170 -10.67 -3.76 47.77
N VAL A 171 -10.40 -2.99 46.72
CA VAL A 171 -9.68 -3.43 45.51
C VAL A 171 -8.41 -2.62 45.30
N VAL A 172 -7.41 -3.21 44.67
CA VAL A 172 -6.13 -2.57 44.37
C VAL A 172 -5.92 -2.59 42.87
N VAL A 173 -5.92 -1.41 42.25
CA VAL A 173 -5.50 -1.25 40.86
C VAL A 173 -3.98 -1.30 40.82
N GLU A 174 -3.43 -2.33 40.19
CA GLU A 174 -2.00 -2.60 40.19
C GLU A 174 -1.21 -1.53 39.43
N GLN A 175 -0.02 -1.26 39.96
CA GLN A 175 1.00 -0.50 39.25
C GLN A 175 1.64 -1.41 38.20
N ALA A 176 1.72 -0.94 36.95
CA ALA A 176 2.32 -1.70 35.86
C ALA A 176 2.85 -0.76 34.77
N PRO A 177 3.87 -1.18 34.00
CA PRO A 177 4.18 -0.56 32.72
C PRO A 177 3.00 -0.70 31.76
N ARG A 178 2.74 0.34 30.97
CA ARG A 178 1.72 0.34 29.92
C ARG A 178 2.30 1.06 28.72
N PHE A 179 2.07 0.54 27.52
CA PHE A 179 2.69 1.07 26.32
C PHE A 179 1.63 1.61 25.37
N GLU A 180 1.90 2.75 24.77
CA GLU A 180 1.06 3.36 23.75
C GLU A 180 1.90 3.67 22.51
N VAL A 181 1.27 3.61 21.34
CA VAL A 181 1.88 4.00 20.08
C VAL A 181 1.69 5.49 19.88
N VAL A 182 2.79 6.23 19.78
CA VAL A 182 2.79 7.67 19.50
C VAL A 182 2.70 7.92 17.99
N SER A 183 3.46 7.18 17.19
CA SER A 183 3.40 7.28 15.73
C SER A 183 3.95 6.03 15.05
N VAL A 184 3.49 5.79 13.82
CA VAL A 184 4.03 4.79 12.90
C VAL A 184 4.24 5.46 11.56
N ASN A 185 5.47 5.42 11.06
CA ASN A 185 5.84 5.96 9.75
C ASN A 185 6.64 4.91 8.99
N THR A 186 6.60 4.92 7.66
CA THR A 186 7.39 4.00 6.85
C THR A 186 7.96 4.69 5.62
N THR A 187 9.18 4.31 5.24
CA THR A 187 9.79 4.65 3.96
C THR A 187 9.56 3.57 2.90
N ALA A 188 8.99 2.43 3.28
CA ALA A 188 8.79 1.30 2.38
C ALA A 188 7.76 1.62 1.29
N GLN A 189 8.18 1.47 0.03
CA GLN A 189 7.36 1.67 -1.16
C GLN A 189 6.65 0.39 -1.58
N VAL A 190 5.48 0.51 -2.21
CA VAL A 190 4.82 -0.62 -2.88
C VAL A 190 5.78 -1.28 -3.88
N GLY A 191 5.95 -2.59 -3.77
CA GLY A 191 6.86 -3.37 -4.61
C GLY A 191 8.32 -3.36 -4.17
N GLY A 192 8.67 -2.60 -3.13
CA GLY A 192 10.04 -2.45 -2.65
C GLY A 192 10.23 -2.74 -1.16
N SER A 193 11.40 -2.35 -0.67
CA SER A 193 11.80 -2.38 0.74
C SER A 193 11.89 -0.97 1.32
N GLY A 194 11.93 -0.88 2.64
CA GLY A 194 12.25 0.34 3.38
C GLY A 194 12.17 0.09 4.88
N THR A 195 12.11 1.15 5.66
CA THR A 195 12.11 1.08 7.13
C THR A 195 10.79 1.58 7.67
N THR A 196 10.10 0.73 8.45
CA THR A 196 8.97 1.15 9.28
C THR A 196 9.50 1.54 10.65
N THR A 197 9.30 2.80 11.02
CA THR A 197 9.60 3.30 12.35
C THR A 197 8.34 3.38 13.20
N VAL A 198 8.36 2.67 14.33
CA VAL A 198 7.35 2.74 15.37
C VAL A 198 7.89 3.55 16.54
N THR A 199 7.19 4.62 16.91
CA THR A 199 7.48 5.40 18.12
C THR A 199 6.45 5.05 19.18
N MET A 200 6.91 4.61 20.34
CA MET A 200 6.05 4.18 21.45
C MET A 200 6.47 4.87 22.74
N ARG A 201 5.56 4.92 23.72
CA ARG A 201 5.79 5.53 25.03
C ARG A 201 5.29 4.62 26.16
N ASN A 202 6.03 4.56 27.27
CA ASN A 202 5.54 3.95 28.50
C ASN A 202 4.67 4.97 29.26
N VAL A 203 3.36 4.75 29.29
CA VAL A 203 2.34 5.54 30.01
C VAL A 203 1.86 4.85 31.29
N GLY A 204 2.55 3.78 31.69
CA GLY A 204 2.34 3.09 32.95
C GLY A 204 2.89 3.85 34.14
N SER A 205 2.73 3.27 35.34
CA SER A 205 3.24 3.83 36.58
C SER A 205 4.59 3.26 37.00
N LEU A 206 5.06 2.20 36.35
CA LEU A 206 6.34 1.55 36.63
C LEU A 206 7.23 1.51 35.38
N PRO A 207 8.55 1.52 35.57
CA PRO A 207 9.48 1.21 34.48
C PRO A 207 9.34 -0.26 34.06
N ALA A 208 9.66 -0.53 32.80
CA ALA A 208 9.84 -1.88 32.29
C ALA A 208 11.33 -2.16 32.11
N PHE A 209 11.76 -3.37 32.44
CA PHE A 209 13.14 -3.83 32.27
C PHE A 209 13.21 -4.83 31.12
N ASP A 210 14.42 -5.03 30.59
CA ASP A 210 14.73 -5.97 29.50
C ASP A 210 13.67 -6.05 28.39
N SER A 211 13.18 -4.89 27.94
CA SER A 211 12.02 -4.82 27.08
C SER A 211 12.37 -5.15 25.63
N SER A 212 11.46 -5.85 24.96
CA SER A 212 11.51 -6.09 23.52
C SER A 212 10.12 -5.90 22.92
N VAL A 213 10.09 -5.38 21.69
CA VAL A 213 8.85 -5.09 20.97
C VAL A 213 8.79 -5.91 19.69
N THR A 214 7.81 -6.80 19.63
CA THR A 214 7.48 -7.58 18.45
C THR A 214 6.42 -6.86 17.63
N ALA A 215 6.74 -6.55 16.38
CA ALA A 215 5.79 -6.08 15.40
C ALA A 215 5.36 -7.23 14.49
N THR A 216 4.05 -7.43 14.35
CA THR A 216 3.45 -8.50 13.54
C THR A 216 2.46 -7.91 12.55
N SER A 217 2.70 -8.16 11.26
CA SER A 217 1.77 -7.79 10.20
C SER A 217 0.56 -8.71 10.23
N GLN A 218 -0.63 -8.12 10.10
CA GLN A 218 -1.87 -8.87 9.95
C GLN A 218 -2.22 -9.11 8.47
N ASN A 219 -1.34 -8.71 7.54
CA ASN A 219 -1.56 -8.83 6.10
C ASN A 219 -0.28 -9.30 5.37
N PRO A 220 -0.35 -10.33 4.51
CA PRO A 220 0.83 -10.85 3.81
C PRO A 220 1.48 -9.86 2.83
N SER A 221 0.79 -8.78 2.44
CA SER A 221 1.37 -7.73 1.61
C SER A 221 2.44 -6.89 2.30
N ILE A 222 2.52 -6.94 3.64
CA ILE A 222 3.55 -6.27 4.44
C ILE A 222 4.31 -7.34 5.23
N THR A 223 5.62 -7.42 5.04
CA THR A 223 6.50 -8.32 5.77
C THR A 223 7.62 -7.54 6.44
N PHE A 224 8.18 -8.11 7.50
CA PHE A 224 9.35 -7.58 8.19
C PHE A 224 10.55 -8.48 7.93
N GLY A 225 11.48 -8.02 7.08
CA GLY A 225 12.49 -8.89 6.47
C GLY A 225 11.84 -10.04 5.71
N GLN A 226 12.16 -11.28 6.08
CA GLN A 226 11.65 -12.51 5.44
C GLN A 226 10.41 -13.12 6.14
N SER A 227 9.86 -12.44 7.16
CA SER A 227 8.81 -12.99 8.03
C SER A 227 7.64 -12.03 8.21
N ALA A 228 6.48 -12.53 8.66
CA ALA A 228 5.34 -11.67 9.00
C ALA A 228 5.55 -10.87 10.30
N SER A 229 6.59 -11.18 11.08
CA SER A 229 6.90 -10.52 12.34
C SER A 229 8.39 -10.30 12.54
N ALA A 230 8.76 -9.22 13.22
CA ALA A 230 10.12 -8.95 13.66
C ALA A 230 10.12 -8.37 15.08
N THR A 231 11.19 -8.67 15.83
CA THR A 231 11.38 -8.18 17.20
C THR A 231 12.54 -7.20 17.26
N ARG A 232 12.40 -6.17 18.09
CA ARG A 232 13.46 -5.20 18.39
C ARG A 232 13.65 -5.06 19.89
N TYR A 233 14.90 -5.00 20.31
CA TYR A 233 15.25 -4.80 21.71
C TYR A 233 15.13 -3.32 22.07
N ALA A 234 14.48 -3.02 23.19
CA ALA A 234 14.22 -1.67 23.70
C ALA A 234 14.92 -1.40 25.05
N GLY A 235 15.49 -2.42 25.69
CA GLY A 235 16.21 -2.28 26.97
C GLY A 235 15.28 -1.85 28.11
N SER A 236 15.81 -1.08 29.06
CA SER A 236 14.97 -0.48 30.10
C SER A 236 14.14 0.68 29.56
N TRP A 237 12.92 0.80 30.05
CA TRP A 237 11.94 1.77 29.58
C TRP A 237 11.26 2.45 30.76
N GLY A 238 11.77 3.63 31.11
CA GLY A 238 11.28 4.44 32.21
C GLY A 238 9.84 4.94 31.98
N VAL A 239 9.19 5.34 33.07
CA VAL A 239 7.87 5.97 33.01
C VAL A 239 7.95 7.25 32.18
N ASN A 240 7.00 7.45 31.27
CA ASN A 240 6.94 8.54 30.29
C ASN A 240 8.07 8.58 29.25
N GLU A 241 9.02 7.66 29.28
CA GLU A 241 10.07 7.60 28.27
C GLU A 241 9.49 7.13 26.93
N THR A 242 10.03 7.67 25.84
CA THR A 242 9.62 7.36 24.47
C THR A 242 10.77 6.64 23.75
N ARG A 243 10.46 5.54 23.06
CA ARG A 243 11.41 4.74 22.30
C ARG A 243 11.01 4.72 20.83
N ARG A 244 12.01 4.82 19.96
CA ARG A 244 11.88 4.72 18.50
C ARG A 244 12.49 3.38 18.06
N LEU A 245 11.71 2.58 17.35
CA LEU A 245 12.05 1.22 16.95
C LEU A 245 11.91 1.10 15.44
N GLU A 246 12.93 0.59 14.77
CA GLU A 246 13.03 0.56 13.32
C GLU A 246 13.01 -0.88 12.81
N TYR A 247 12.09 -1.17 11.90
CA TYR A 247 11.85 -2.49 11.33
C TYR A 247 12.05 -2.45 9.81
N GLU A 248 12.98 -3.26 9.31
CA GLU A 248 13.10 -3.52 7.87
C GLU A 248 11.77 -4.10 7.37
N THR A 249 11.18 -3.44 6.38
CA THR A 249 9.83 -3.71 5.89
C THR A 249 9.87 -3.92 4.39
N SER A 250 9.22 -4.95 3.90
CA SER A 250 9.01 -5.18 2.47
C SER A 250 7.52 -5.13 2.16
N VAL A 251 7.18 -4.56 1.01
CA VAL A 251 5.80 -4.38 0.57
C VAL A 251 5.62 -5.07 -0.78
N ALA A 252 4.62 -5.94 -0.88
CA ALA A 252 4.33 -6.64 -2.12
C ALA A 252 4.01 -5.67 -3.27
N SER A 253 4.39 -6.00 -4.50
CA SER A 253 4.09 -5.19 -5.70
C SER A 253 2.60 -5.12 -6.03
N SER A 254 1.80 -6.05 -5.52
CA SER A 254 0.33 -6.04 -5.62
C SER A 254 -0.36 -5.25 -4.50
N ALA A 255 0.40 -4.70 -3.56
CA ALA A 255 -0.16 -3.94 -2.44
C ALA A 255 -0.74 -2.60 -2.93
N ALA A 256 -1.90 -2.22 -2.39
CA ALA A 256 -2.45 -0.89 -2.58
C ALA A 256 -1.88 0.10 -1.55
N VAL A 257 -1.89 1.39 -1.88
CA VAL A 257 -1.43 2.49 -1.00
C VAL A 257 -2.52 2.82 0.04
N GLN A 258 -2.69 1.93 1.02
CA GLN A 258 -3.71 2.02 2.08
C GLN A 258 -3.11 1.69 3.46
N GLN A 259 -3.90 1.81 4.52
CA GLN A 259 -3.45 1.47 5.86
C GLN A 259 -3.55 -0.04 6.10
N TYR A 260 -2.43 -0.68 6.42
CA TYR A 260 -2.34 -2.10 6.77
C TYR A 260 -2.24 -2.26 8.28
N ALA A 261 -3.00 -3.20 8.84
CA ALA A 261 -3.03 -3.45 10.28
C ALA A 261 -1.75 -4.14 10.76
N LEU A 262 -1.17 -3.58 11.83
CA LEU A 262 -0.04 -4.11 12.58
C LEU A 262 -0.48 -4.39 14.02
N SER A 263 0.05 -5.44 14.61
CA SER A 263 -0.07 -5.76 16.03
C SER A 263 1.29 -5.64 16.69
N LEU A 264 1.38 -4.85 17.77
CA LEU A 264 2.60 -4.67 18.54
C LEU A 264 2.45 -5.33 19.91
N GLY A 265 3.38 -6.20 20.27
CA GLY A 265 3.46 -6.80 21.61
C GLY A 265 4.77 -6.42 22.27
N VAL A 266 4.70 -5.92 23.51
CA VAL A 266 5.89 -5.64 24.34
C VAL A 266 6.06 -6.75 25.37
N SER A 267 7.20 -7.43 25.34
CA SER A 267 7.66 -8.35 26.38
C SER A 267 8.69 -7.63 27.25
N TYR A 268 8.61 -7.78 28.57
CA TYR A 268 9.44 -7.06 29.52
C TYR A 268 9.59 -7.81 30.83
N GLU A 269 10.57 -7.43 31.65
CA GLU A 269 10.68 -7.85 33.05
C GLU A 269 10.19 -6.76 33.99
N ASP A 270 9.51 -7.14 35.08
CA ASP A 270 9.17 -6.21 36.16
C ASP A 270 10.35 -5.98 37.13
N GLU A 271 10.13 -5.21 38.20
CA GLU A 271 11.15 -4.89 39.21
C GLU A 271 11.73 -6.12 39.91
N ASP A 272 10.99 -7.23 39.93
CA ASP A 272 11.40 -8.49 40.54
C ASP A 272 12.12 -9.43 39.53
N GLY A 273 12.30 -8.99 38.27
CA GLY A 273 12.89 -9.79 37.20
C GLY A 273 11.93 -10.83 36.62
N VAL A 274 10.62 -10.67 36.83
CA VAL A 274 9.62 -11.61 36.31
C VAL A 274 9.21 -11.19 34.91
N ALA A 275 9.39 -12.09 33.95
CA ALA A 275 8.97 -11.89 32.57
C ALA A 275 7.43 -11.74 32.46
N LYS A 276 7.01 -10.66 31.84
CA LYS A 276 5.62 -10.26 31.58
C LYS A 276 5.45 -9.84 30.12
N GLN A 277 4.19 -9.86 29.68
CA GLN A 277 3.81 -9.42 28.35
C GLN A 277 2.66 -8.42 28.46
N SER A 278 2.78 -7.33 27.70
CA SER A 278 1.70 -6.35 27.53
C SER A 278 0.58 -6.88 26.63
N LYS A 279 -0.54 -6.16 26.61
CA LYS A 279 -1.58 -6.38 25.59
C LYS A 279 -1.05 -6.06 24.21
N ASN A 280 -1.58 -6.74 23.20
CA ASN A 280 -1.32 -6.39 21.82
C ASN A 280 -1.96 -5.04 21.49
N ILE A 281 -1.15 -4.13 20.97
CA ILE A 281 -1.60 -2.80 20.53
C ILE A 281 -1.78 -2.85 19.03
N ALA A 282 -3.01 -2.63 18.57
CA ALA A 282 -3.31 -2.53 17.14
C ALA A 282 -2.96 -1.13 16.62
N THR A 283 -2.27 -1.07 15.50
CA THR A 283 -1.95 0.17 14.80
C THR A 283 -1.95 -0.07 13.28
N GLY A 284 -1.68 0.96 12.49
CA GLY A 284 -1.65 0.87 11.04
C GLY A 284 -0.41 1.49 10.43
N VAL A 285 0.13 0.86 9.39
CA VAL A 285 1.19 1.40 8.55
C VAL A 285 0.67 1.62 7.13
N ARG A 286 1.01 2.77 6.52
CA ARG A 286 0.64 3.07 5.13
C ARG A 286 1.92 3.14 4.30
N PRO A 287 2.16 2.19 3.38
CA PRO A 287 3.34 2.23 2.52
C PRO A 287 3.29 3.44 1.60
N VAL A 288 4.47 3.84 1.14
CA VAL A 288 4.63 4.89 0.13
C VAL A 288 4.23 4.31 -1.23
N ALA A 289 3.76 5.16 -2.16
CA ALA A 289 3.47 4.73 -3.52
C ALA A 289 4.71 4.14 -4.21
N GLU A 290 4.50 3.28 -5.20
CA GLU A 290 5.56 2.76 -6.05
C GLU A 290 6.29 3.90 -6.77
N GLN A 291 7.57 3.68 -7.09
CA GLN A 291 8.30 4.61 -7.93
C GLN A 291 7.77 4.57 -9.37
N GLU A 292 7.44 5.74 -9.91
CA GLU A 292 6.91 5.89 -11.26
C GLU A 292 7.78 6.86 -12.06
N PHE A 293 7.87 6.61 -13.37
CA PHE A 293 8.55 7.46 -14.32
C PHE A 293 7.68 7.59 -15.57
N SER A 294 7.73 8.73 -16.22
CA SER A 294 7.11 8.94 -17.53
C SER A 294 8.19 9.26 -18.57
N ILE A 295 7.87 8.96 -19.82
CA ILE A 295 8.73 9.20 -20.96
C ILE A 295 7.91 9.93 -22.02
N ASP A 296 8.42 11.09 -22.43
CA ASP A 296 7.88 11.87 -23.54
C ASP A 296 8.88 11.77 -24.70
N ALA A 297 8.40 11.22 -25.82
CA ALA A 297 9.23 10.99 -26.99
C ALA A 297 9.18 12.20 -27.93
N GLU A 298 10.34 12.62 -28.42
CA GLU A 298 10.41 13.47 -29.60
C GLU A 298 10.20 12.59 -30.86
N GLN A 299 9.76 13.19 -31.97
CA GLN A 299 9.37 12.41 -33.17
C GLN A 299 10.51 11.50 -33.65
N SER A 300 10.26 10.19 -33.72
CA SER A 300 11.26 9.23 -34.21
C SER A 300 11.52 9.41 -35.71
N THR A 301 12.79 9.59 -36.09
CA THR A 301 13.23 9.71 -37.49
C THR A 301 13.60 8.37 -38.13
N LEU A 302 13.33 7.25 -37.44
CA LEU A 302 13.70 5.90 -37.86
C LEU A 302 13.26 5.58 -39.29
N ARG A 303 14.18 5.01 -40.07
CA ARG A 303 13.97 4.56 -41.45
C ARG A 303 14.68 3.24 -41.69
N VAL A 304 14.08 2.38 -42.51
CA VAL A 304 14.71 1.13 -42.96
C VAL A 304 16.04 1.42 -43.66
N GLY A 305 17.09 0.67 -43.30
CA GLY A 305 18.44 0.81 -43.86
C GLY A 305 19.22 2.02 -43.35
N ARG A 306 18.78 2.66 -42.25
CA ARG A 306 19.41 3.87 -41.72
C ARG A 306 19.65 3.76 -40.21
N GLU A 307 20.76 4.35 -39.80
CA GLU A 307 21.04 4.66 -38.40
C GLU A 307 20.54 6.07 -38.09
N THR A 308 19.70 6.19 -37.05
CA THR A 308 19.16 7.47 -36.60
C THR A 308 19.12 7.52 -35.07
N THR A 309 18.95 8.72 -34.52
CA THR A 309 18.83 8.91 -33.08
C THR A 309 17.36 8.86 -32.65
N VAL A 310 17.10 8.20 -31.53
CA VAL A 310 15.82 8.29 -30.80
C VAL A 310 16.07 9.11 -29.55
N SER A 311 15.46 10.29 -29.46
CA SER A 311 15.53 11.19 -28.30
C SER A 311 14.18 11.31 -27.58
N GLY A 312 14.26 11.71 -26.32
CA GLY A 312 13.10 12.04 -25.51
C GLY A 312 13.51 12.56 -24.15
N THR A 313 12.50 12.81 -23.32
CA THR A 313 12.66 13.31 -21.96
C THR A 313 12.07 12.29 -21.00
N LEU A 314 12.84 11.91 -19.99
CA LEU A 314 12.37 11.08 -18.87
C LEU A 314 12.07 11.97 -17.67
N THR A 315 10.91 11.79 -17.04
CA THR A 315 10.51 12.51 -15.83
C THR A 315 10.32 11.55 -14.65
N ASN A 316 10.79 11.93 -13.47
CA ASN A 316 10.56 11.19 -12.24
C ASN A 316 9.23 11.60 -11.57
N ASP A 317 8.16 10.83 -11.79
CA ASP A 317 6.83 11.08 -11.21
C ASP A 317 6.64 10.43 -9.83
N GLY A 318 7.58 9.57 -9.44
CA GLY A 318 7.54 8.82 -8.20
C GLY A 318 7.76 9.69 -6.96
N PRO A 319 7.44 9.16 -5.77
CA PRO A 319 7.44 9.95 -4.54
C PRO A 319 8.85 10.17 -3.96
N GLN A 320 9.91 9.62 -4.56
CA GLN A 320 11.29 9.70 -4.07
C GLN A 320 12.26 10.12 -5.17
N THR A 321 13.36 10.77 -4.77
CA THR A 321 14.52 11.07 -5.63
C THR A 321 15.16 9.76 -6.11
N ALA A 322 15.35 9.63 -7.42
CA ALA A 322 16.07 8.52 -8.05
C ALA A 322 17.55 8.91 -8.22
N ARG A 323 18.45 8.29 -7.46
CA ARG A 323 19.89 8.59 -7.52
C ARG A 323 20.59 7.65 -8.48
N ASP A 324 21.67 8.12 -9.09
CA ASP A 324 22.49 7.32 -10.02
C ASP A 324 21.64 6.62 -11.11
N ALA A 325 20.59 7.32 -11.58
CA ALA A 325 19.64 6.81 -12.54
C ALA A 325 20.30 6.53 -13.89
N VAL A 326 20.04 5.35 -14.42
CA VAL A 326 20.49 4.88 -15.73
C VAL A 326 19.27 4.37 -16.50
N LEU A 327 19.09 4.90 -17.70
CA LEU A 327 18.05 4.46 -18.62
C LEU A 327 18.59 3.36 -19.53
N THR A 328 17.92 2.23 -19.56
CA THR A 328 18.24 1.13 -20.49
C THR A 328 17.16 1.01 -21.55
N ILE A 329 17.56 0.99 -22.83
CA ILE A 329 16.68 0.77 -23.97
C ILE A 329 16.81 -0.66 -24.51
N SER A 330 15.68 -1.26 -24.92
CA SER A 330 15.66 -2.57 -25.57
C SER A 330 14.60 -2.64 -26.67
N SER A 331 14.88 -3.46 -27.69
CA SER A 331 13.96 -3.77 -28.78
C SER A 331 13.83 -5.28 -28.94
N LYS A 332 12.60 -5.77 -29.16
CA LYS A 332 12.34 -7.17 -29.51
C LYS A 332 12.41 -7.43 -31.02
N SER A 333 12.60 -6.37 -31.82
CA SER A 333 12.69 -6.46 -33.28
C SER A 333 14.09 -6.97 -33.67
N PRO A 334 14.21 -8.11 -34.37
CA PRO A 334 15.51 -8.67 -34.76
C PRO A 334 16.26 -7.80 -35.80
N ASN A 335 15.56 -6.87 -36.45
CA ASN A 335 16.09 -5.96 -37.47
C ASN A 335 16.36 -4.55 -36.91
N THR A 336 16.48 -4.42 -35.60
CA THR A 336 16.74 -3.15 -34.91
C THR A 336 17.95 -3.32 -34.00
N ASN A 337 19.06 -2.70 -34.38
CA ASN A 337 20.29 -2.71 -33.61
C ASN A 337 20.42 -1.40 -32.84
N ILE A 338 20.75 -1.48 -31.56
CA ILE A 338 20.99 -0.32 -30.72
C ILE A 338 22.45 -0.39 -30.29
N LYS A 339 23.25 0.63 -30.66
CA LYS A 339 24.70 0.60 -30.41
C LYS A 339 25.02 0.73 -28.92
N GLU A 340 24.43 1.72 -28.27
CA GLU A 340 24.56 1.96 -26.84
C GLU A 340 23.20 1.74 -26.18
N THR A 341 23.10 0.79 -25.27
CA THR A 341 21.82 0.42 -24.64
C THR A 341 21.56 1.12 -23.33
N GLU A 342 22.53 1.88 -22.82
CA GLU A 342 22.48 2.54 -21.51
C GLU A 342 22.80 4.03 -21.64
N TYR A 343 22.04 4.86 -20.91
CA TYR A 343 22.25 6.30 -20.85
C TYR A 343 22.20 6.77 -19.39
N ALA A 344 23.25 7.44 -18.93
CA ALA A 344 23.33 7.92 -17.55
C ALA A 344 22.56 9.23 -17.39
N LEU A 345 21.54 9.23 -16.53
CA LEU A 345 20.69 10.40 -16.25
C LEU A 345 21.14 11.16 -14.98
N GLY A 346 21.92 10.52 -14.11
CA GLY A 346 22.41 11.13 -12.88
C GLY A 346 21.39 11.06 -11.75
N THR A 347 21.18 12.15 -11.00
CA THR A 347 20.15 12.18 -9.95
C THR A 347 18.93 12.92 -10.48
N LEU A 348 17.75 12.32 -10.29
CA LEU A 348 16.46 12.89 -10.64
C LEU A 348 15.63 13.10 -9.38
N ASP A 349 15.48 14.35 -8.95
CA ASP A 349 14.54 14.71 -7.91
C ASP A 349 13.08 14.49 -8.35
N VAL A 350 12.15 14.56 -7.39
CA VAL A 350 10.72 14.37 -7.67
C VAL A 350 10.22 15.48 -8.60
N GLY A 351 9.68 15.09 -9.75
CA GLY A 351 9.24 15.97 -10.83
C GLY A 351 10.36 16.53 -11.70
N GLU A 352 11.62 16.12 -11.49
CA GLU A 352 12.73 16.49 -12.36
C GLU A 352 12.72 15.65 -13.65
N SER A 353 13.13 16.28 -14.74
CA SER A 353 13.21 15.68 -16.06
C SER A 353 14.65 15.73 -16.59
N SER A 354 15.04 14.73 -17.36
CA SER A 354 16.32 14.68 -18.05
C SER A 354 16.17 14.12 -19.46
N ASP A 355 16.86 14.75 -20.41
CA ASP A 355 16.84 14.35 -21.81
C ASP A 355 17.80 13.18 -22.04
N PHE A 356 17.44 12.30 -22.96
CA PHE A 356 18.27 11.18 -23.39
C PHE A 356 18.28 11.07 -24.91
N SER A 357 19.30 10.41 -25.45
CA SER A 357 19.33 10.04 -26.86
C SER A 357 20.06 8.70 -27.06
N PHE A 358 19.55 7.89 -27.99
CA PHE A 358 20.12 6.59 -28.36
C PHE A 358 20.28 6.47 -29.86
N SER A 359 21.44 6.01 -30.33
CA SER A 359 21.66 5.67 -31.75
C SER A 359 21.09 4.29 -32.07
N VAL A 360 20.12 4.27 -32.98
CA VAL A 360 19.36 3.08 -33.38
C VAL A 360 19.50 2.88 -34.89
N GLU A 361 19.96 1.70 -35.29
CA GLU A 361 20.04 1.27 -36.67
C GLU A 361 18.91 0.31 -36.99
N VAL A 362 18.19 0.58 -38.08
CA VAL A 362 17.21 -0.34 -38.64
C VAL A 362 17.80 -0.95 -39.91
N THR A 363 17.90 -2.28 -39.96
CA THR A 363 18.54 -2.98 -41.09
C THR A 363 17.71 -2.91 -42.36
N ASP A 364 18.32 -3.11 -43.54
CA ASP A 364 17.62 -3.14 -44.84
C ASP A 364 16.57 -4.26 -44.95
N SER A 365 16.71 -5.32 -44.16
CA SER A 365 15.76 -6.44 -44.11
C SER A 365 14.51 -6.13 -43.27
N ALA A 366 14.42 -4.93 -42.68
CA ALA A 366 13.28 -4.50 -41.89
C ALA A 366 12.10 -4.04 -42.76
N ASP A 367 10.89 -4.43 -42.36
CA ASP A 367 9.68 -3.80 -42.90
C ASP A 367 9.45 -2.41 -42.30
N ALA A 368 8.78 -1.51 -43.03
CA ALA A 368 8.28 -0.28 -42.45
C ALA A 368 7.13 -0.54 -41.44
N GLY A 369 6.85 0.44 -40.59
CA GLY A 369 5.69 0.46 -39.70
C GLY A 369 6.04 0.71 -38.22
N GLN A 370 5.04 0.52 -37.36
CA GLN A 370 5.18 0.76 -35.93
C GLN A 370 6.11 -0.27 -35.28
N ARG A 371 6.98 0.20 -34.38
CA ARG A 371 7.86 -0.62 -33.55
C ARG A 371 7.72 -0.18 -32.10
N GLN A 372 7.76 -1.14 -31.19
CA GLN A 372 7.73 -0.86 -29.76
C GLN A 372 9.15 -0.93 -29.21
N LEU A 373 9.58 0.15 -28.57
CA LEU A 373 10.81 0.24 -27.80
C LEU A 373 10.43 0.16 -26.31
N SER A 374 11.24 -0.55 -25.53
CA SER A 374 11.03 -0.74 -24.09
C SER A 374 12.19 -0.11 -23.34
N TYR A 375 11.86 0.84 -22.47
CA TYR A 375 12.80 1.53 -21.62
C TYR A 375 12.62 1.07 -20.17
N THR A 376 13.71 0.97 -19.43
CA THR A 376 13.65 0.71 -17.98
C THR A 376 14.66 1.59 -17.28
N VAL A 377 14.30 2.10 -16.11
CA VAL A 377 15.16 2.94 -15.29
C VAL A 377 15.73 2.09 -14.16
N GLU A 378 17.04 1.94 -14.12
CA GLU A 378 17.75 1.47 -12.93
C GLU A 378 18.15 2.69 -12.10
N TYR A 379 17.91 2.66 -10.79
CA TYR A 379 18.23 3.78 -9.90
C TYR A 379 18.50 3.27 -8.48
N ARG A 380 19.10 4.14 -7.66
CA ARG A 380 19.33 3.90 -6.24
C ARG A 380 18.32 4.68 -5.39
N ASN A 381 17.67 3.97 -4.46
CA ASN A 381 16.72 4.57 -3.53
C ASN A 381 17.43 5.29 -2.35
N SER A 382 16.66 5.81 -1.39
CA SER A 382 17.21 6.51 -0.21
C SER A 382 18.03 5.63 0.73
N GLU A 383 17.78 4.31 0.74
CA GLU A 383 18.50 3.33 1.57
C GLU A 383 19.81 2.87 0.92
N GLY A 384 20.03 3.22 -0.35
CA GLY A 384 21.22 2.83 -1.11
C GLY A 384 21.05 1.56 -1.96
N ASP A 385 19.86 0.97 -1.96
CA ASP A 385 19.54 -0.22 -2.74
C ASP A 385 19.29 0.12 -4.21
N THR A 386 19.81 -0.71 -5.12
CA THR A 386 19.50 -0.65 -6.56
C THR A 386 18.09 -1.18 -6.81
N GLN A 387 17.30 -0.40 -7.52
CA GLN A 387 15.93 -0.69 -7.91
C GLN A 387 15.77 -0.57 -9.42
N GLN A 388 14.76 -1.24 -9.95
CA GLN A 388 14.42 -1.20 -11.37
C GLN A 388 12.94 -0.83 -11.53
N SER A 389 12.66 0.12 -12.42
CA SER A 389 11.30 0.54 -12.72
C SER A 389 10.51 -0.55 -13.47
N LYS A 390 9.20 -0.37 -13.58
CA LYS A 390 8.43 -1.02 -14.64
C LYS A 390 8.94 -0.58 -16.02
N ALA A 391 8.71 -1.43 -17.01
CA ALA A 391 9.05 -1.12 -18.39
C ALA A 391 8.13 0.00 -18.92
N LEU A 392 8.75 1.06 -19.43
CA LEU A 392 8.09 2.15 -20.14
C LEU A 392 8.08 1.80 -21.63
N LEU A 393 6.90 1.77 -22.23
CA LEU A 393 6.72 1.34 -23.62
C LEU A 393 6.48 2.56 -24.50
N MET A 394 7.31 2.71 -25.53
CA MET A 394 7.20 3.77 -26.52
C MET A 394 6.98 3.17 -27.90
N ASN A 395 6.07 3.74 -28.67
CA ASN A 395 5.89 3.37 -30.07
C ASN A 395 6.69 4.34 -30.94
N ALA A 396 7.52 3.80 -31.82
CA ALA A 396 8.30 4.53 -32.80
C ALA A 396 7.87 4.09 -34.21
N GLU A 397 7.67 5.05 -35.11
CA GLU A 397 7.32 4.74 -36.49
C GLU A 397 8.60 4.60 -37.32
N VAL A 398 8.80 3.41 -37.89
CA VAL A 398 9.84 3.17 -38.88
C VAL A 398 9.29 3.48 -40.26
N LYS A 399 9.79 4.56 -40.87
CA LYS A 399 9.43 4.94 -42.23
C LYS A 399 10.12 4.00 -43.25
N PRO A 400 9.55 3.84 -44.46
CA PRO A 400 10.21 3.09 -45.53
C PRO A 400 11.61 3.62 -45.85
N LYS A 401 12.44 2.75 -46.45
CA LYS A 401 13.74 3.13 -47.00
C LYS A 401 13.58 4.28 -47.99
N GLN A 402 14.49 5.24 -47.93
CA GLN A 402 14.50 6.44 -48.75
C GLN A 402 15.71 6.45 -49.65
N ASN A 403 15.49 6.69 -50.94
CA ASN A 403 16.55 6.97 -51.89
C ASN A 403 17.17 8.33 -51.54
N LEU A 404 18.43 8.34 -51.14
CA LEU A 404 19.13 9.54 -50.66
C LEU A 404 19.38 10.54 -51.79
N PHE A 405 19.66 10.04 -52.99
CA PHE A 405 19.88 10.85 -54.17
C PHE A 405 18.75 10.65 -55.19
N GLY A 406 18.34 11.74 -55.84
CA GLY A 406 17.52 11.72 -57.03
C GLY A 406 18.40 11.99 -58.24
N VAL A 407 18.49 11.03 -59.16
CA VAL A 407 19.32 11.16 -60.37
C VAL A 407 18.41 11.24 -61.60
N THR A 408 18.52 12.31 -62.37
CA THR A 408 17.76 12.49 -63.62
C THR A 408 18.67 12.97 -64.74
N THR A 409 18.33 12.63 -65.99
CA THR A 409 19.10 13.04 -67.17
C THR A 409 18.51 14.32 -67.77
N LYS A 410 19.36 15.30 -68.12
CA LYS A 410 18.95 16.50 -68.87
C LYS A 410 18.88 16.25 -70.38
N ASN A 411 19.83 15.46 -70.90
CA ASN A 411 19.95 15.09 -72.30
C ASN A 411 19.99 13.56 -72.36
N GLY A 412 18.95 12.93 -72.91
CA GLY A 412 18.72 11.49 -72.74
C GLY A 412 18.90 10.64 -73.98
N SER A 413 19.29 11.19 -75.14
CA SER A 413 19.36 10.43 -76.39
C SER A 413 20.73 10.46 -77.04
N ILE A 414 21.28 9.30 -77.40
CA ILE A 414 22.55 9.16 -78.12
C ILE A 414 22.34 8.26 -79.34
N GLU A 415 22.94 8.57 -80.48
CA GLU A 415 22.90 7.70 -81.66
C GLU A 415 23.77 6.45 -81.47
N ALA A 416 23.36 5.31 -82.03
CA ALA A 416 24.20 4.12 -82.08
C ALA A 416 25.55 4.42 -82.79
N GLY A 417 26.67 4.09 -82.14
CA GLY A 417 28.01 4.44 -82.61
C GLY A 417 28.48 5.86 -82.28
N GLY A 418 27.62 6.68 -81.66
CA GLY A 418 27.92 8.04 -81.23
C GLY A 418 28.54 8.12 -79.83
N SER A 419 29.16 9.27 -79.54
CA SER A 419 29.60 9.67 -78.20
C SER A 419 29.01 11.03 -77.86
N GLN A 420 28.52 11.18 -76.63
CA GLN A 420 27.93 12.43 -76.15
C GLN A 420 28.14 12.59 -74.64
N THR A 421 28.34 13.84 -74.20
CA THR A 421 28.29 14.18 -72.78
C THR A 421 26.84 14.24 -72.31
N VAL A 422 26.47 13.32 -71.43
CA VAL A 422 25.20 13.28 -70.72
C VAL A 422 25.33 14.08 -69.44
N THR A 423 24.41 15.02 -69.20
CA THR A 423 24.36 15.77 -67.93
C THR A 423 23.35 15.10 -67.01
N LEU A 424 23.81 14.65 -65.84
CA LEU A 424 22.95 14.18 -64.76
C LEU A 424 22.68 15.33 -63.79
N VAL A 425 21.42 15.48 -63.39
CA VAL A 425 21.02 16.32 -62.26
C VAL A 425 20.90 15.40 -61.06
N VAL A 426 21.78 15.59 -60.08
CA VAL A 426 21.79 14.86 -58.80
C VAL A 426 21.18 15.76 -57.74
N THR A 427 20.13 15.28 -57.08
CA THR A 427 19.39 16.00 -56.03
C THR A 427 19.54 15.28 -54.71
N ASN A 428 19.81 16.00 -53.63
CA ASN A 428 19.76 15.45 -52.29
C ASN A 428 18.28 15.34 -51.84
N ASN A 429 17.76 14.11 -51.81
CA ASN A 429 16.42 13.82 -51.33
C ASN A 429 16.40 13.48 -49.83
N GLY A 430 17.56 13.43 -49.17
CA GLY A 430 17.71 13.19 -47.74
C GLY A 430 17.34 14.42 -46.90
N ASP A 431 17.30 14.21 -45.59
CA ASP A 431 16.92 15.22 -44.59
C ASP A 431 18.16 15.94 -43.99
N GLU A 432 19.37 15.63 -44.48
CA GLU A 432 20.68 16.09 -43.96
C GLU A 432 21.58 16.59 -45.10
N THR A 433 22.59 17.38 -44.79
CA THR A 433 23.60 17.85 -45.74
C THR A 433 24.64 16.76 -46.03
N TYR A 434 24.87 16.44 -47.30
CA TYR A 434 25.89 15.48 -47.71
C TYR A 434 27.13 16.18 -48.25
N ARG A 435 28.32 15.76 -47.81
CA ARG A 435 29.61 16.36 -48.15
C ARG A 435 30.50 15.34 -48.84
N ASN A 436 31.52 15.82 -49.57
CA ASN A 436 32.55 14.98 -50.19
C ASN A 436 31.94 13.80 -50.97
N ILE A 437 31.00 14.11 -51.87
CA ILE A 437 30.24 13.10 -52.60
C ILE A 437 31.01 12.72 -53.87
N ASP A 438 31.57 11.51 -53.87
CA ASP A 438 32.21 10.87 -55.01
C ASP A 438 31.20 9.96 -55.72
N ALA A 439 30.79 10.36 -56.93
CA ALA A 439 29.92 9.58 -57.78
C ALA A 439 30.73 8.63 -58.66
N LYS A 440 30.28 7.38 -58.80
CA LYS A 440 30.89 6.41 -59.70
C LYS A 440 29.84 5.70 -60.55
N ALA A 441 29.99 5.78 -61.87
CA ALA A 441 29.08 5.20 -62.83
C ALA A 441 29.61 3.87 -63.39
N PHE A 442 28.69 2.95 -63.66
CA PHE A 442 28.97 1.61 -64.14
C PHE A 442 28.06 1.33 -65.33
N ALA A 443 28.65 1.09 -66.49
CA ALA A 443 27.93 0.80 -67.72
C ALA A 443 28.39 -0.53 -68.30
N ASP A 444 27.43 -1.34 -68.74
CA ASP A 444 27.67 -2.56 -69.48
C ASP A 444 27.47 -2.35 -70.98
N SER A 445 28.13 -3.18 -71.79
CA SER A 445 27.97 -3.20 -73.24
C SER A 445 26.48 -3.26 -73.62
N PRO A 446 26.01 -2.43 -74.57
CA PRO A 446 26.78 -1.64 -75.54
C PRO A 446 27.12 -0.21 -75.11
N LEU A 447 26.89 0.15 -73.84
CA LEU A 447 27.29 1.45 -73.29
C LEU A 447 28.74 1.38 -72.79
N THR A 448 29.51 2.44 -73.03
CA THR A 448 30.87 2.62 -72.51
C THR A 448 30.99 4.01 -71.90
N LEU A 449 31.49 4.09 -70.66
CA LEU A 449 31.82 5.36 -70.00
C LEU A 449 33.28 5.68 -70.27
N ASN A 450 33.55 6.85 -70.84
CA ASN A 450 34.92 7.35 -71.05
C ASN A 450 35.42 8.09 -69.79
N ASP A 451 34.50 8.69 -69.04
CA ASP A 451 34.69 9.23 -67.70
C ASP A 451 33.56 8.69 -66.82
N ASP A 452 33.92 7.96 -65.77
CA ASP A 452 33.02 7.23 -64.90
C ASP A 452 32.91 7.84 -63.49
N THR A 453 33.57 8.97 -63.24
CA THR A 453 33.59 9.59 -61.90
C THR A 453 33.20 11.06 -61.90
N ALA A 454 32.57 11.52 -60.82
CA ALA A 454 32.32 12.94 -60.60
C ALA A 454 32.39 13.29 -59.11
N PHE A 455 32.78 14.52 -58.78
CA PHE A 455 32.87 14.98 -57.40
C PHE A 455 31.92 16.14 -57.15
N ILE A 456 31.16 16.05 -56.06
CA ILE A 456 30.26 17.08 -55.57
C ILE A 456 30.69 17.45 -54.15
N GLN A 457 31.03 18.72 -53.94
CA GLN A 457 31.56 19.17 -52.65
C GLN A 457 30.54 19.03 -51.52
N GLU A 458 29.32 19.48 -51.78
CA GLU A 458 28.25 19.57 -50.80
C GLU A 458 26.90 19.60 -51.52
N LEU A 459 25.88 18.99 -50.92
CA LEU A 459 24.47 19.14 -51.29
C LEU A 459 23.62 19.28 -50.02
N GLU A 460 23.00 20.44 -49.84
CA GLU A 460 21.99 20.66 -48.81
C GLU A 460 20.69 19.87 -49.09
N PRO A 461 19.83 19.62 -48.09
CA PRO A 461 18.53 18.97 -48.30
C PRO A 461 17.70 19.66 -49.39
N GLY A 462 17.34 18.92 -50.43
CA GLY A 462 16.58 19.41 -51.60
C GLY A 462 17.42 20.16 -52.65
N GLU A 463 18.72 20.36 -52.42
CA GLU A 463 19.61 20.97 -53.40
C GLU A 463 19.91 20.02 -54.56
N SER A 464 20.07 20.58 -55.77
CA SER A 464 20.47 19.84 -56.96
C SER A 464 21.74 20.41 -57.57
N THR A 465 22.59 19.53 -58.09
CA THR A 465 23.75 19.90 -58.89
C THR A 465 23.84 19.09 -60.18
N GLU A 466 24.60 19.58 -61.14
CA GLU A 466 24.76 18.95 -62.45
C GLU A 466 26.15 18.35 -62.59
N ILE A 467 26.21 17.06 -62.94
CA ILE A 467 27.46 16.36 -63.24
C ILE A 467 27.47 15.90 -64.71
N PRO A 468 28.49 16.25 -65.49
CA PRO A 468 28.66 15.73 -66.85
C PRO A 468 29.34 14.35 -66.83
N LEU A 469 28.84 13.41 -67.63
CA LEU A 469 29.45 12.10 -67.89
C LEU A 469 29.57 11.88 -69.39
N GLU A 470 30.75 11.44 -69.85
CA GLU A 470 30.96 11.16 -71.28
C GLU A 470 30.60 9.71 -71.60
N LEU A 471 29.54 9.51 -72.38
CA LEU A 471 28.99 8.21 -72.72
C LEU A 471 29.13 7.93 -74.22
N SER A 472 29.63 6.76 -74.55
CA SER A 472 29.70 6.23 -75.92
C SER A 472 28.81 5.00 -76.08
N VAL A 473 28.18 4.87 -77.25
CA VAL A 473 27.32 3.73 -77.59
C VAL A 473 27.96 2.93 -78.70
N GLY A 474 28.05 1.61 -78.56
CA GLY A 474 28.55 0.73 -79.60
C GLY A 474 27.74 0.85 -80.90
N SER A 475 28.40 0.79 -82.07
CA SER A 475 27.76 0.92 -83.38
C SER A 475 26.77 -0.20 -83.73
N SER A 476 26.84 -1.33 -83.02
CA SER A 476 25.91 -2.46 -83.12
C SER A 476 24.76 -2.39 -82.11
N ALA A 477 24.65 -1.31 -81.33
CA ALA A 477 23.55 -1.13 -80.39
C ALA A 477 22.22 -0.99 -81.14
N ASN A 478 21.20 -1.71 -80.68
CA ASN A 478 19.86 -1.59 -81.23
C ASN A 478 19.21 -0.30 -80.69
N PRO A 479 18.38 0.40 -81.47
CA PRO A 479 17.63 1.55 -80.98
C PRO A 479 16.62 1.14 -79.90
N LYS A 480 16.93 1.44 -78.64
CA LYS A 480 16.08 1.22 -77.46
C LYS A 480 16.66 1.95 -76.25
N ALA A 481 15.92 1.97 -75.15
CA ALA A 481 16.44 2.41 -73.86
C ALA A 481 17.45 1.39 -73.30
N TYR A 482 18.58 1.91 -72.84
CA TYR A 482 19.56 1.20 -72.03
C TYR A 482 19.67 1.89 -70.67
N SER A 483 20.22 1.18 -69.68
CA SER A 483 20.51 1.75 -68.36
C SER A 483 21.97 1.54 -68.01
N PHE A 484 22.51 2.49 -67.26
CA PHE A 484 23.76 2.33 -66.52
C PHE A 484 23.47 2.68 -65.05
N ASP A 485 24.27 2.16 -64.13
CA ASP A 485 24.09 2.40 -62.70
C ASP A 485 25.08 3.45 -62.23
N ILE A 486 24.70 4.26 -61.25
CA ILE A 486 25.61 5.16 -60.55
C ILE A 486 25.46 4.97 -59.04
N ASP A 487 26.56 4.88 -58.30
CA ASP A 487 26.56 4.95 -56.84
C ASP A 487 27.33 6.18 -56.36
N PHE A 488 27.13 6.51 -55.08
CA PHE A 488 27.72 7.68 -54.45
C PHE A 488 28.37 7.26 -53.14
N GLN A 489 29.67 7.46 -53.03
CA GLN A 489 30.35 7.51 -51.74
C GLN A 489 30.23 8.94 -51.20
N TYR A 490 29.79 9.10 -49.95
CA TYR A 490 29.55 10.42 -49.37
C TYR A 490 29.89 10.44 -47.89
N GLU A 491 30.04 11.64 -47.34
CA GLU A 491 30.19 11.92 -45.92
C GLU A 491 28.88 12.51 -45.38
N ASN A 492 28.32 11.92 -44.31
CA ASN A 492 27.13 12.44 -43.64
C ASN A 492 27.47 13.60 -42.68
N GLU A 493 26.47 14.18 -42.00
CA GLU A 493 26.69 15.29 -41.06
C GLU A 493 27.61 14.93 -39.87
N ASP A 494 27.66 13.65 -39.50
CA ASP A 494 28.53 13.12 -38.44
C ASP A 494 29.99 12.92 -38.90
N GLY A 495 30.30 13.16 -40.18
CA GLY A 495 31.63 12.93 -40.74
C GLY A 495 31.95 11.47 -41.10
N GLU A 496 30.94 10.59 -41.07
CA GLU A 496 31.10 9.19 -41.45
C GLU A 496 31.00 9.00 -42.97
N ARG A 497 31.95 8.28 -43.56
CA ARG A 497 31.88 7.87 -44.98
C ARG A 497 30.93 6.69 -45.17
N LYS A 498 29.95 6.84 -46.05
CA LYS A 498 28.96 5.84 -46.43
C LYS A 498 28.94 5.64 -47.94
N LEU A 499 28.36 4.52 -48.38
CA LEU A 499 28.10 4.21 -49.78
C LEU A 499 26.58 4.10 -49.97
N SER A 500 26.06 4.76 -51.00
CA SER A 500 24.65 4.68 -51.34
C SER A 500 24.30 3.35 -52.02
N ASP A 501 23.01 3.09 -52.19
CA ASP A 501 22.56 2.10 -53.19
C ASP A 501 22.94 2.56 -54.61
N GLN A 502 22.81 1.65 -55.57
CA GLN A 502 22.97 1.94 -56.99
C GLN A 502 21.69 2.57 -57.57
N TYR A 503 21.87 3.61 -58.37
CA TYR A 503 20.81 4.34 -59.03
C TYR A 503 20.84 4.08 -60.54
N PRO A 504 19.83 3.39 -61.10
CA PRO A 504 19.76 3.15 -62.53
C PRO A 504 19.38 4.44 -63.28
N VAL A 505 20.15 4.76 -64.30
CA VAL A 505 19.96 5.93 -65.17
C VAL A 505 19.65 5.45 -66.59
N ALA A 506 18.49 5.85 -67.11
CA ALA A 506 18.06 5.48 -68.46
C ALA A 506 18.59 6.43 -69.54
N ILE A 507 19.03 5.87 -70.66
CA ILE A 507 19.46 6.55 -71.87
C ILE A 507 18.81 5.91 -73.09
N ASP A 508 18.21 6.73 -73.94
CA ASP A 508 17.62 6.32 -75.21
C ASP A 508 18.69 6.25 -76.31
N VAL A 509 18.86 5.06 -76.91
CA VAL A 509 19.69 4.90 -78.09
C VAL A 509 18.85 5.03 -79.34
N THR A 510 19.26 5.90 -80.26
CA THR A 510 18.58 6.18 -81.53
C THR A 510 19.37 5.63 -82.72
N GLU A 511 18.72 5.49 -83.87
CA GLU A 511 19.39 5.04 -85.10
C GLU A 511 20.49 6.02 -85.52
N SER A 512 21.60 5.50 -86.04
CA SER A 512 22.69 6.33 -86.57
C SER A 512 22.22 7.09 -87.82
N SER A 513 22.35 8.42 -87.81
CA SER A 513 21.93 9.30 -88.91
C SER A 513 22.91 9.32 -90.10
N GLY A 514 23.64 8.23 -90.40
CA GLY A 514 24.80 8.27 -91.29
C GLY A 514 24.99 7.08 -92.24
N GLY A 515 24.34 7.12 -93.42
CA GLY A 515 24.89 6.48 -94.63
C GLY A 515 23.93 5.88 -95.66
N GLY A 516 23.31 6.70 -96.52
CA GLY A 516 22.67 6.26 -97.77
C GLY A 516 22.29 7.41 -98.69
N GLY A 517 23.14 7.72 -99.67
CA GLY A 517 22.98 8.89 -100.57
C GLY A 517 21.96 8.73 -101.71
N LEU A 518 21.48 9.91 -102.16
CA LEU A 518 20.78 10.29 -103.41
C LEU A 518 19.28 9.97 -103.59
N SER A 519 18.42 10.96 -103.37
CA SER A 519 17.88 11.86 -104.42
C SER A 519 16.81 12.81 -103.84
N THR A 520 16.86 14.09 -104.19
CA THR A 520 15.78 15.07 -103.97
C THR A 520 14.65 14.82 -104.98
N PRO A 521 13.36 15.15 -104.70
CA PRO A 521 12.93 16.55 -104.73
C PRO A 521 11.87 17.00 -103.69
N LEU A 522 11.98 18.28 -103.33
CA LEU A 522 10.93 19.29 -103.13
C LEU A 522 9.74 19.06 -102.16
N VAL A 523 9.72 19.97 -101.16
CA VAL A 523 8.59 20.83 -100.72
C VAL A 523 7.58 20.30 -99.70
N GLY A 524 7.39 21.12 -98.66
CA GLY A 524 6.26 21.15 -97.73
C GLY A 524 6.65 20.61 -96.35
N GLY A 525 7.07 21.41 -95.37
CA GLY A 525 6.36 22.55 -94.83
C GLY A 525 5.33 22.07 -93.81
N LEU A 526 5.70 21.97 -92.53
CA LEU A 526 4.83 22.29 -91.38
C LEU A 526 5.57 22.13 -90.04
N ILE A 527 5.73 23.29 -89.39
CA ILE A 527 5.96 23.46 -87.96
C ILE A 527 4.73 22.90 -87.22
N VAL A 528 4.93 22.02 -86.24
CA VAL A 528 4.04 21.94 -85.07
C VAL A 528 4.89 21.81 -83.81
N VAL A 529 4.78 22.86 -83.00
CA VAL A 529 5.24 23.00 -81.62
C VAL A 529 4.23 22.34 -80.69
N GLY A 530 4.72 21.60 -79.68
CA GLY A 530 4.23 21.71 -78.31
C GLY A 530 3.25 20.65 -77.76
N LEU A 531 3.58 20.24 -76.53
CA LEU A 531 2.74 19.63 -75.47
C LEU A 531 2.56 18.10 -75.56
N GLY A 532 3.18 17.25 -74.74
CA GLY A 532 3.76 17.47 -73.41
C GLY A 532 2.66 17.62 -72.36
N VAL A 533 2.52 16.59 -71.50
CA VAL A 533 1.60 16.44 -70.37
C VAL A 533 0.26 15.77 -70.69
N VAL A 534 0.13 14.48 -70.38
CA VAL A 534 -0.89 13.83 -69.52
C VAL A 534 -0.65 12.32 -69.58
N GLY A 535 -0.23 11.70 -68.48
CA GLY A 535 -0.21 10.23 -68.42
C GLY A 535 0.64 9.55 -67.37
N PHE A 536 0.77 10.05 -66.13
CA PHE A 536 1.31 9.21 -65.05
C PHE A 536 0.78 9.54 -63.64
N LEU A 537 -0.53 9.67 -63.51
CA LEU A 537 -1.21 9.58 -62.22
C LEU A 537 -2.49 8.76 -62.40
N TRP A 538 -2.40 7.44 -62.25
CA TRP A 538 -3.30 6.62 -61.39
C TRP A 538 -3.08 5.12 -61.61
N TYR A 539 -2.19 4.51 -60.83
CA TYR A 539 -2.38 3.13 -60.39
C TYR A 539 -1.78 2.93 -59.00
N ARG A 540 -2.57 3.29 -57.98
CA ARG A 540 -2.47 2.70 -56.65
C ARG A 540 -3.87 2.69 -56.04
N ARG A 541 -4.49 1.51 -56.05
CA ARG A 541 -5.38 1.06 -54.99
C ARG A 541 -4.57 0.15 -54.09
#